data_AF-A0ABD3EBZ2-F1
#
_entry.id   AF-A0ABD3EBZ2-F1
#
_cell.length_a   1.000
_cell.length_b   1.000
_cell.length_c   1.000
_cell.angle_alpha   90.00
_cell.angle_beta   90.00
_cell.angle_gamma   90.00
#
_symmetry.space_group_name_H-M   'P 1'
#
loop_
_entity.id
_entity.type
_entity.pdbx_description
1 polymer ?
#
loop_
_entity_poly.entity_id
_entity_poly.type
_entity_poly.pdbx_seq_one_letter_code
_entity_poly.pdbx_strand_id
1 'polypeptide(L)'
;MYWFPPEEASRFQSGFDISTARLNMLGFDVFSSSQDSSLSKQEDSRYKFLELLKGPLYLAYEDKLLASEFVNILHALQVVQFCHWKKEKEFETSEDVIKRVILQRPVSEIERRKINCLKVELVKDVELADTLVGHVHTKRSFDSLRFSAMVCEWESYTVKLRKEMAMSLPYWTTQQSIFSVVDLE
;
A
#
# COMPACT_ATOMS: atom_id res chain seq x y z
N MET A 1 5.88 6.88 3.39
CA MET A 1 6.20 8.09 4.19
C MET A 1 6.73 7.57 5.50
N TYR A 2 7.98 7.83 5.82
CA TYR A 2 8.61 7.23 7.00
C TYR A 2 8.39 8.10 8.23
N TRP A 3 8.06 7.47 9.34
CA TRP A 3 7.94 8.12 10.63
C TRP A 3 9.13 7.74 11.51
N PHE A 4 9.75 8.74 12.12
CA PHE A 4 10.82 8.58 13.11
C PHE A 4 10.45 9.33 14.38
N PRO A 5 10.87 8.85 15.56
CA PRO A 5 10.88 9.68 16.75
C PRO A 5 11.70 10.95 16.50
N PRO A 6 11.26 12.13 16.99
CA PRO A 6 11.97 13.39 16.79
C PRO A 6 13.45 13.33 17.19
N GLU A 7 13.78 12.55 18.22
CA GLU A 7 15.13 12.40 18.78
C GLU A 7 16.04 11.47 17.96
N GLU A 8 15.46 10.64 17.07
CA GLU A 8 16.17 9.55 16.39
C GLU A 8 16.16 9.65 14.85
N ALA A 9 15.55 10.71 14.29
CA ALA A 9 15.44 10.95 12.86
C ALA A 9 16.80 10.98 12.11
N SER A 10 17.90 11.28 12.80
CA SER A 10 19.25 11.27 12.23
C SER A 10 19.92 9.88 12.20
N ARG A 11 19.45 8.92 13.00
CA ARG A 11 20.09 7.61 13.20
C ARG A 11 19.32 6.46 12.56
N PHE A 12 18.05 6.67 12.20
CA PHE A 12 17.18 5.67 11.58
C PHE A 12 17.15 4.34 12.37
N GLN A 13 17.38 4.41 13.69
CA GLN A 13 17.48 3.23 14.56
C GLN A 13 16.10 2.72 14.94
N SER A 14 15.15 3.62 15.16
CA SER A 14 13.73 3.36 15.38
C SER A 14 12.86 3.97 14.27
N GLY A 15 11.57 3.62 14.28
CA GLY A 15 10.58 4.14 13.33
C GLY A 15 10.04 3.08 12.35
N PHE A 16 9.18 3.53 11.46
CA PHE A 16 8.50 2.66 10.49
C PHE A 16 8.02 3.44 9.27
N ASP A 17 7.83 2.74 8.15
CA ASP A 17 7.08 3.31 7.04
C ASP A 17 5.58 3.29 7.38
N ILE A 18 4.95 4.47 7.36
CA ILE A 18 3.53 4.63 7.73
C ILE A 18 2.62 3.80 6.82
N SER A 19 2.96 3.65 5.54
CA SER A 19 2.15 2.88 4.60
C SER A 19 2.23 1.39 4.92
N THR A 20 3.44 0.88 5.17
CA THR A 20 3.64 -0.52 5.58
C THR A 20 3.01 -0.80 6.94
N ALA A 21 3.14 0.09 7.92
CA ALA A 21 2.50 -0.06 9.24
C ALA A 21 0.98 -0.14 9.12
N ARG A 22 0.36 0.79 8.37
CA ARG A 22 -1.09 0.77 8.10
C ARG A 22 -1.55 -0.50 7.41
N LEU A 23 -0.82 -0.98 6.40
CA LEU A 23 -1.14 -2.22 5.72
C LEU A 23 -1.07 -3.42 6.68
N ASN A 24 -0.03 -3.49 7.50
CA ASN A 24 0.13 -4.55 8.51
C ASN A 24 -1.04 -4.58 9.50
N MET A 25 -1.49 -3.42 9.96
CA MET A 25 -2.64 -3.32 10.88
C MET A 25 -3.96 -3.75 10.23
N LEU A 26 -4.07 -3.59 8.91
CA LEU A 26 -5.20 -4.11 8.12
C LEU A 26 -5.05 -5.60 7.77
N GLY A 27 -4.00 -6.26 8.26
CA GLY A 27 -3.73 -7.68 8.06
C GLY A 27 -2.95 -8.00 6.78
N PHE A 28 -2.43 -7.00 6.08
CA PHE A 28 -1.66 -7.18 4.85
C PHE A 28 -0.15 -7.08 5.11
N ASP A 29 0.57 -8.10 4.66
CA ASP A 29 2.02 -8.07 4.55
C ASP A 29 2.45 -7.69 3.13
N VAL A 30 3.67 -7.19 2.99
CA VAL A 30 4.24 -6.71 1.72
C VAL A 30 5.24 -7.72 1.18
N PHE A 31 5.14 -8.03 -0.11
CA PHE A 31 6.08 -8.87 -0.83
C PHE A 31 6.60 -8.14 -2.05
N SER A 32 7.90 -7.89 -2.14
CA SER A 32 8.48 -7.29 -3.35
C SER A 32 8.70 -8.34 -4.45
N SER A 33 8.42 -7.97 -5.70
CA SER A 33 8.69 -8.80 -6.87
C SER A 33 10.19 -8.86 -7.23
N SER A 34 11.00 -7.94 -6.70
CA SER A 34 12.44 -7.89 -6.97
C SER A 34 13.16 -9.13 -6.43
N GLN A 35 13.89 -9.82 -7.32
CA GLN A 35 14.60 -11.07 -7.05
C GLN A 35 15.92 -10.89 -6.28
N ASP A 36 16.27 -9.68 -5.84
CA ASP A 36 17.55 -9.45 -5.20
C ASP A 36 17.60 -10.07 -3.80
N SER A 37 18.06 -11.32 -3.78
CA SER A 37 18.48 -12.16 -2.65
C SER A 37 19.57 -11.54 -1.76
N SER A 38 19.91 -10.27 -1.97
CA SER A 38 21.01 -9.55 -1.33
C SER A 38 20.59 -8.71 -0.11
N LEU A 39 19.48 -9.04 0.53
CA LEU A 39 19.09 -8.47 1.83
C LEU A 39 20.06 -8.84 2.98
N SER A 40 21.16 -9.54 2.68
CA SER A 40 22.12 -10.10 3.63
C SER A 40 23.34 -9.22 3.96
N LYS A 41 23.41 -7.97 3.49
CA LYS A 41 24.52 -7.05 3.87
C LYS A 41 23.99 -5.84 4.64
N GLN A 42 24.39 -5.78 5.90
CA GLN A 42 23.69 -5.12 7.02
C GLN A 42 23.76 -3.58 7.06
N GLU A 43 24.61 -2.95 6.25
CA GLU A 43 24.83 -1.49 6.30
C GLU A 43 24.24 -0.73 5.09
N ASP A 44 24.23 -1.33 3.89
CA ASP A 44 23.55 -0.79 2.69
C ASP A 44 22.06 -1.19 2.60
N SER A 45 21.57 -2.01 3.53
CA SER A 45 20.26 -2.65 3.44
C SER A 45 19.08 -1.68 3.61
N ARG A 46 19.20 -0.66 4.48
CA ARG A 46 18.09 0.24 4.83
C ARG A 46 17.58 1.06 3.65
N TYR A 47 18.50 1.66 2.88
CA TYR A 47 18.15 2.38 1.67
C TYR A 47 17.55 1.45 0.62
N LYS A 48 18.07 0.23 0.50
CA LYS A 48 17.53 -0.78 -0.43
C LYS A 48 16.08 -1.12 -0.11
N PHE A 49 15.70 -1.25 1.17
CA PHE A 49 14.30 -1.51 1.53
C PHE A 49 13.35 -0.38 1.17
N LEU A 50 13.77 0.87 1.37
CA LEU A 50 12.97 2.03 0.96
C LEU A 50 12.83 2.12 -0.56
N GLU A 51 13.87 1.76 -1.32
CA GLU A 51 13.78 1.65 -2.78
C GLU A 51 12.83 0.54 -3.21
N LEU A 52 12.80 -0.61 -2.51
CA LEU A 52 11.84 -1.68 -2.81
C LEU A 52 10.39 -1.21 -2.68
N LEU A 53 10.09 -0.32 -1.73
CA LEU A 53 8.74 0.23 -1.56
C LEU A 53 8.30 1.15 -2.70
N LYS A 54 9.24 1.71 -3.46
CA LYS A 54 8.96 2.53 -4.65
C LYS A 54 8.71 1.69 -5.89
N GLY A 55 9.16 0.43 -5.88
CA GLY A 55 9.00 -0.50 -6.98
C GLY A 55 7.73 -1.35 -6.88
N PRO A 56 7.47 -2.17 -7.91
CA PRO A 56 6.33 -3.07 -7.94
C PRO A 56 6.36 -4.08 -6.79
N LEU A 57 5.19 -4.35 -6.23
CA LEU A 57 5.02 -5.27 -5.11
C LEU A 57 3.66 -5.94 -5.10
N TYR A 58 3.56 -7.02 -4.33
CA TYR A 58 2.35 -7.76 -4.05
C TYR A 58 2.00 -7.63 -2.58
N LEU A 59 0.72 -7.85 -2.28
CA LEU A 59 0.24 -7.98 -0.90
C LEU A 59 0.03 -9.45 -0.56
N ALA A 60 0.32 -9.81 0.68
CA ALA A 60 -0.04 -11.09 1.27
C ALA A 60 -1.06 -10.89 2.39
N TYR A 61 -1.98 -11.83 2.55
CA TYR A 61 -2.98 -11.86 3.61
C TYR A 61 -3.14 -13.30 4.11
N GLU A 62 -2.98 -13.54 5.42
CA GLU A 62 -3.10 -14.87 6.05
C GLU A 62 -2.42 -16.01 5.24
N ASP A 63 -1.12 -15.86 4.96
CA ASP A 63 -0.31 -16.81 4.17
C ASP A 63 -0.73 -17.01 2.70
N LYS A 64 -1.56 -16.11 2.15
CA LYS A 64 -1.94 -16.09 0.74
C LYS A 64 -1.40 -14.84 0.05
N LEU A 65 -0.66 -15.02 -1.03
CA LEU A 65 -0.20 -13.94 -1.88
C LEU A 65 -1.29 -13.58 -2.87
N LEU A 66 -1.67 -12.30 -2.94
CA LEU A 66 -2.64 -11.80 -3.90
C LEU A 66 -2.01 -11.71 -5.30
N ALA A 67 -2.81 -11.96 -6.33
CA ALA A 67 -2.35 -11.95 -7.72
C ALA A 67 -2.12 -10.53 -8.28
N SER A 68 -2.77 -9.52 -7.70
CA SER A 68 -2.64 -8.13 -8.14
C SER A 68 -1.26 -7.57 -7.76
N GLU A 69 -0.49 -7.19 -8.77
CA GLU A 69 0.71 -6.38 -8.58
C GLU A 69 0.32 -4.91 -8.42
N PHE A 70 0.92 -4.24 -7.45
CA PHE A 70 0.76 -2.81 -7.21
C PHE A 70 2.01 -2.08 -7.65
N VAL A 71 1.82 -0.90 -8.25
CA VAL A 71 2.92 -0.03 -8.71
C VAL A 71 3.97 0.24 -7.62
N ASN A 72 3.50 0.48 -6.39
CA ASN A 72 4.33 0.74 -5.22
C ASN A 72 3.50 0.63 -3.92
N ILE A 73 4.13 0.85 -2.77
CA ILE A 73 3.48 0.73 -1.46
C ILE A 73 2.32 1.71 -1.27
N LEU A 74 2.42 2.91 -1.85
CA LEU A 74 1.40 3.93 -1.71
C LEU A 74 0.15 3.55 -2.51
N HIS A 75 0.34 3.06 -3.74
CA HIS A 75 -0.74 2.51 -4.56
C HIS A 75 -1.48 1.39 -3.82
N ALA A 76 -0.73 0.44 -3.25
CA ALA A 76 -1.30 -0.65 -2.47
C ALA A 76 -2.14 -0.15 -1.28
N LEU A 77 -1.60 0.79 -0.50
CA LEU A 77 -2.32 1.39 0.63
C LEU A 77 -3.61 2.09 0.18
N GLN A 78 -3.55 2.89 -0.89
CA GLN A 78 -4.70 3.63 -1.40
C GLN A 78 -5.84 2.68 -1.81
N VAL A 79 -5.52 1.59 -2.50
CA VAL A 79 -6.52 0.58 -2.90
C VAL A 79 -7.11 -0.10 -1.67
N VAL A 80 -6.29 -0.55 -0.71
CA VAL A 80 -6.80 -1.18 0.52
C VAL A 80 -7.70 -0.23 1.31
N GLN A 81 -7.31 1.03 1.48
CA GLN A 81 -8.12 2.03 2.17
C GLN A 81 -9.44 2.29 1.45
N PHE A 82 -9.43 2.38 0.11
CA PHE A 82 -10.66 2.49 -0.68
C PHE A 82 -11.57 1.28 -0.47
N CYS A 83 -11.03 0.07 -0.47
CA CYS A 83 -11.78 -1.16 -0.18
C CYS A 83 -12.45 -1.08 1.19
N HIS A 84 -11.74 -0.62 2.22
CA HIS A 84 -12.31 -0.47 3.56
C HIS A 84 -13.42 0.58 3.60
N TRP A 85 -13.18 1.78 3.04
CA TRP A 85 -14.17 2.85 2.98
C TRP A 85 -15.43 2.45 2.20
N LYS A 86 -15.27 1.71 1.10
CA LYS A 86 -16.39 1.34 0.23
C LYS A 86 -17.16 0.12 0.72
N LYS A 87 -16.49 -0.82 1.40
CA LYS A 87 -17.17 -1.95 2.06
C LYS A 87 -18.18 -1.49 3.11
N GLU A 88 -17.94 -0.36 3.76
CA GLU A 88 -18.86 0.24 4.73
C GLU A 88 -20.11 0.88 4.08
N LYS A 89 -20.12 1.03 2.75
CA LYS A 89 -21.23 1.61 1.98
C LYS A 89 -22.05 0.59 1.17
N GLU A 90 -22.01 -0.70 1.53
CA GLU A 90 -22.71 -1.80 0.83
C GLU A 90 -22.39 -1.87 -0.68
N PHE A 91 -21.35 -2.64 -1.01
CA PHE A 91 -21.04 -2.94 -2.40
C PHE A 91 -21.78 -4.22 -2.82
N GLU A 92 -22.77 -4.09 -3.70
CA GLU A 92 -23.37 -5.20 -4.45
C GLU A 92 -22.40 -5.61 -5.57
N THR A 93 -21.63 -6.67 -5.32
CA THR A 93 -20.81 -7.32 -6.35
C THR A 93 -21.74 -7.97 -7.37
N SER A 94 -21.76 -7.48 -8.61
CA SER A 94 -22.38 -8.21 -9.74
C SER A 94 -21.63 -9.52 -9.99
N GLU A 95 -22.36 -10.63 -10.11
CA GLU A 95 -21.83 -11.99 -10.29
C GLU A 95 -21.02 -12.18 -11.59
N ASP A 96 -21.13 -11.25 -12.54
CA ASP A 96 -20.55 -11.41 -13.88
C ASP A 96 -19.02 -11.23 -13.96
N VAL A 97 -18.37 -10.69 -12.92
CA VAL A 97 -16.89 -10.58 -12.84
C VAL A 97 -16.24 -11.90 -12.38
N ILE A 98 -17.04 -12.88 -11.96
CA ILE A 98 -16.60 -14.11 -11.31
C ILE A 98 -16.32 -15.20 -12.36
N LYS A 99 -15.30 -15.03 -13.19
CA LYS A 99 -14.80 -16.12 -14.04
C LYS A 99 -13.28 -16.32 -13.92
N ARG A 100 -12.92 -17.40 -13.21
CA ARG A 100 -11.69 -18.21 -13.33
C ARG A 100 -10.36 -17.45 -13.41
N VAL A 101 -10.10 -16.54 -12.47
CA VAL A 101 -8.73 -16.07 -12.21
C VAL A 101 -8.32 -16.58 -10.84
N ILE A 102 -7.13 -17.19 -10.74
CA ILE A 102 -6.51 -17.49 -9.44
C ILE A 102 -6.12 -16.13 -8.84
N LEU A 103 -6.97 -15.59 -7.98
CA LEU A 103 -6.77 -14.26 -7.38
C LEU A 103 -5.79 -14.26 -6.20
N GLN A 104 -5.43 -15.45 -5.73
CA GLN A 104 -4.47 -15.65 -4.66
C GLN A 104 -3.84 -17.04 -4.76
N ARG A 105 -2.60 -17.17 -4.28
CA ARG A 105 -1.93 -18.46 -4.13
C ARG A 105 -1.31 -18.60 -2.74
N PRO A 106 -1.10 -19.82 -2.25
CA PRO A 106 -0.33 -20.02 -1.03
C PRO A 106 1.08 -19.41 -1.14
N VAL A 107 1.52 -18.77 -0.07
CA VAL A 107 2.89 -18.28 0.09
C VAL A 107 3.80 -19.47 0.36
N SER A 108 4.84 -19.65 -0.45
CA SER A 108 5.87 -20.67 -0.22
C SER A 108 6.73 -20.32 1.00
N GLU A 109 7.47 -21.29 1.55
CA GLU A 109 8.31 -21.05 2.72
C GLU A 109 9.38 -19.97 2.49
N ILE A 110 9.98 -19.94 1.30
CA ILE A 110 10.98 -18.94 0.91
C ILE A 110 10.35 -17.53 0.91
N GLU A 111 9.15 -17.40 0.37
CA GLU A 111 8.43 -16.13 0.31
C GLU A 111 8.00 -15.67 1.70
N ARG A 112 7.55 -16.60 2.55
CA ARG A 112 7.22 -16.32 3.95
C ARG A 112 8.44 -15.73 4.69
N ARG A 113 9.62 -16.32 4.50
CA ARG A 113 10.87 -15.79 5.08
C ARG A 113 11.16 -14.38 4.56
N LYS A 114 11.04 -14.14 3.25
CA LYS A 114 11.24 -12.81 2.66
C LYS A 114 10.26 -11.77 3.22
N ILE A 115 8.98 -12.12 3.32
CA ILE A 115 7.93 -11.28 3.90
C ILE A 115 8.29 -10.93 5.35
N ASN A 116 8.67 -11.92 6.16
CA ASN A 116 9.04 -11.69 7.55
C ASN A 116 10.29 -10.81 7.68
N CYS A 117 11.31 -11.00 6.84
CA CYS A 117 12.49 -10.13 6.81
C CYS A 117 12.11 -8.67 6.48
N LEU A 118 11.27 -8.47 5.46
CA LEU A 118 10.78 -7.13 5.10
C LEU A 118 9.97 -6.50 6.23
N LYS A 119 9.11 -7.28 6.88
CA LYS A 119 8.26 -6.81 7.98
C LYS A 119 9.06 -6.27 9.15
N VAL A 120 10.10 -7.01 9.59
CA VAL A 120 10.97 -6.60 10.71
C VAL A 120 11.72 -5.30 10.38
N GLU A 121 12.15 -5.12 9.14
CA GLU A 121 12.91 -3.93 8.73
C GLU A 121 12.03 -2.69 8.52
N LEU A 122 10.80 -2.90 8.04
CA LEU A 122 9.85 -1.84 7.73
C LEU A 122 9.03 -1.38 8.95
N VAL A 123 8.83 -2.28 9.92
CA VAL A 123 8.10 -2.04 11.17
C VAL A 123 9.01 -2.47 12.32
N LYS A 124 10.00 -1.62 12.65
CA LYS A 124 10.97 -1.92 13.71
C LYS A 124 10.36 -1.86 15.10
N ASP A 125 9.38 -0.98 15.28
CA ASP A 125 8.66 -0.79 16.53
C ASP A 125 7.16 -1.00 16.28
N VAL A 126 6.70 -2.22 16.53
CA VAL A 126 5.31 -2.63 16.31
C VAL A 126 4.38 -1.96 17.34
N GLU A 127 4.81 -1.84 18.60
CA GLU A 127 4.00 -1.25 19.66
C GLU A 127 3.75 0.24 19.42
N LEU A 128 4.79 0.94 18.96
CA LEU A 128 4.70 2.35 18.58
C LEU A 128 3.87 2.55 17.31
N ALA A 129 4.02 1.67 16.31
CA ALA A 129 3.19 1.68 15.12
C ALA A 129 1.70 1.49 15.47
N ASP A 130 1.39 0.51 16.32
CA ASP A 130 0.02 0.24 16.79
C ASP A 130 -0.57 1.43 17.55
N THR A 131 0.22 2.07 18.41
CA THR A 131 -0.19 3.24 19.18
C THR A 131 -0.46 4.45 18.29
N LEU A 132 0.43 4.74 17.33
CA LEU A 132 0.36 5.95 16.50
C LEU A 132 -0.64 5.85 15.36
N VAL A 133 -0.73 4.69 14.72
CA VAL A 133 -1.64 4.48 13.60
C VAL A 133 -3.06 4.15 14.09
N GLY A 134 -3.17 3.69 15.34
CA GLY A 134 -4.44 3.51 16.05
C GLY A 134 -4.99 2.10 15.89
N HIS A 135 -5.37 1.49 17.00
CA HIS A 135 -5.71 0.08 17.04
C HIS A 135 -7.00 -0.25 16.25
N VAL A 136 -6.87 -0.88 15.08
CA VAL A 136 -8.01 -1.41 14.33
C VAL A 136 -8.21 -2.88 14.72
N HIS A 137 -8.87 -3.11 15.85
CA HIS A 137 -9.26 -4.45 16.33
C HIS A 137 -10.41 -5.00 15.48
N THR A 138 -10.20 -5.20 14.18
CA THR A 138 -11.16 -5.98 13.42
C THR A 138 -10.40 -6.92 12.51
N LYS A 139 -10.19 -8.16 12.99
CA LYS A 139 -10.07 -9.34 12.12
C LYS A 139 -11.37 -9.44 11.32
N ARG A 140 -11.50 -8.59 10.29
CA ARG A 140 -12.61 -8.69 9.32
C ARG A 140 -12.23 -9.79 8.35
N SER A 141 -13.19 -10.63 7.99
CA SER A 141 -13.00 -11.62 6.94
C SER A 141 -12.56 -10.93 5.65
N PHE A 142 -11.43 -11.36 5.11
CA PHE A 142 -10.95 -10.90 3.82
C PHE A 142 -11.51 -11.79 2.71
N ASP A 143 -12.25 -11.17 1.81
CA ASP A 143 -12.71 -11.78 0.58
C ASP A 143 -11.82 -11.30 -0.58
N SER A 144 -10.99 -12.20 -1.09
CA SER A 144 -10.07 -11.94 -2.20
C SER A 144 -10.80 -11.63 -3.51
N LEU A 145 -11.98 -12.22 -3.74
CA LEU A 145 -12.78 -11.96 -4.94
C LEU A 145 -13.30 -10.52 -4.92
N ARG A 146 -13.93 -10.14 -3.81
CA ARG A 146 -14.41 -8.77 -3.61
C ARG A 146 -13.26 -7.76 -3.64
N PHE A 147 -12.10 -8.11 -3.08
CA PHE A 147 -10.93 -7.24 -3.14
C PHE A 147 -10.45 -7.01 -4.58
N SER A 148 -10.37 -8.06 -5.41
CA SER A 148 -9.99 -7.91 -6.81
C SER A 148 -10.98 -7.04 -7.59
N ALA A 149 -12.29 -7.20 -7.37
CA ALA A 149 -13.30 -6.35 -7.99
C ALA A 149 -13.13 -4.88 -7.58
N MET A 150 -12.81 -4.64 -6.31
CA MET A 150 -12.55 -3.30 -5.78
C MET A 150 -11.28 -2.67 -6.35
N VAL A 151 -10.26 -3.44 -6.69
CA VAL A 151 -9.06 -2.93 -7.39
C VAL A 151 -9.47 -2.32 -8.74
N CYS A 152 -10.22 -3.07 -9.55
CA CYS A 152 -10.70 -2.58 -10.85
C CYS A 152 -11.61 -1.35 -10.71
N GLU A 153 -12.42 -1.33 -9.66
CA GLU A 153 -13.30 -0.19 -9.39
C GLU A 153 -12.52 1.04 -8.92
N TRP A 154 -11.49 0.87 -8.09
CA TRP A 154 -10.58 1.93 -7.71
C TRP A 154 -9.89 2.54 -8.94
N GLU A 155 -9.42 1.71 -9.87
CA GLU A 155 -8.83 2.17 -11.14
C GLU A 155 -9.83 2.99 -11.96
N SER A 156 -11.06 2.49 -12.10
CA SER A 156 -12.13 3.23 -12.79
C SER A 156 -12.47 4.56 -12.09
N TYR A 157 -12.51 4.55 -10.75
CA TYR A 157 -12.79 5.72 -9.93
C TYR A 157 -11.69 6.77 -10.05
N THR A 158 -10.42 6.38 -10.03
CA THR A 158 -9.29 7.31 -10.18
C THR A 158 -9.25 7.94 -11.57
N VAL A 159 -9.58 7.19 -12.62
CA VAL A 159 -9.74 7.73 -13.98
C VAL A 159 -10.87 8.76 -14.04
N LYS A 160 -12.02 8.48 -13.41
CA LYS A 160 -13.12 9.43 -13.31
C LYS A 160 -12.72 10.70 -12.58
N LEU A 161 -12.13 10.56 -11.39
CA LEU A 161 -11.68 11.69 -10.57
C LEU A 161 -10.66 12.55 -11.32
N ARG A 162 -9.70 11.93 -12.03
CA ARG A 162 -8.74 12.65 -12.87
C ARG A 162 -9.44 13.50 -13.94
N LYS A 163 -10.48 12.98 -14.60
CA LYS A 163 -11.26 13.73 -15.59
C LYS A 163 -12.00 14.90 -14.93
N GLU A 164 -12.64 14.68 -13.79
CA GLU A 164 -13.35 15.73 -13.03
C GLU A 164 -12.39 16.83 -12.57
N MET A 165 -11.22 16.46 -12.06
CA MET A 165 -10.16 17.42 -11.70
C MET A 165 -9.71 18.23 -12.91
N ALA A 166 -9.45 17.58 -14.04
CA ALA A 166 -9.05 18.26 -15.27
C ALA A 166 -10.11 19.26 -15.77
N MET A 167 -11.39 18.89 -15.70
CA MET A 167 -12.50 19.78 -16.05
C MET A 167 -12.68 20.94 -15.07
N SER A 168 -12.25 20.76 -13.81
CA SER A 168 -12.32 21.79 -12.76
C SER A 168 -11.13 22.76 -12.79
N LEU A 169 -10.03 22.42 -13.47
CA LEU A 169 -8.82 23.26 -13.54
C LEU A 169 -9.11 24.70 -14.01
N PRO A 170 -9.87 24.96 -15.10
CA PRO A 170 -10.14 26.33 -15.54
C PRO A 170 -10.87 27.15 -14.48
N TYR A 171 -11.79 26.50 -13.75
CA TYR A 171 -12.51 27.14 -12.65
C TYR A 171 -11.55 27.51 -11.51
N TRP A 172 -10.67 26.59 -11.10
CA TRP A 172 -9.66 26.85 -10.06
C TRP A 172 -8.65 27.93 -10.46
N THR A 173 -8.27 28.00 -11.74
CA THR A 173 -7.43 29.10 -12.26
C THR A 173 -8.18 30.43 -12.19
N THR A 174 -9.45 30.46 -12.59
CA THR A 174 -10.29 31.67 -12.56
C THR A 174 -10.47 32.19 -11.13
N GLN A 175 -10.65 31.27 -10.17
CA GLN A 175 -10.80 31.59 -8.74
C GLN A 175 -9.47 31.82 -8.02
N GLN A 176 -8.34 31.86 -8.74
CA GLN A 176 -7.01 32.04 -8.15
C GLN A 176 -6.68 31.02 -7.04
N SER A 177 -7.26 29.83 -7.13
CA SER A 177 -6.93 28.71 -6.23
C SER A 177 -5.70 27.94 -6.72
N ILE A 178 -5.42 27.99 -8.03
CA ILE A 178 -4.22 27.45 -8.65
C ILE A 178 -3.62 28.51 -9.56
N PHE A 179 -2.31 28.72 -9.43
CA PHE A 179 -1.56 29.67 -10.25
C PHE A 179 -0.70 28.92 -11.24
N SER A 180 -0.69 29.38 -12.50
CA SER A 180 0.30 28.92 -13.46
C SER A 180 1.65 29.55 -13.11
N VAL A 181 2.63 28.72 -12.77
CA VAL A 181 4.02 29.18 -12.67
C VAL A 181 4.52 29.34 -14.11
N VAL A 182 4.71 30.59 -14.54
CA VAL A 182 5.40 30.87 -15.80
C VAL A 182 6.86 31.04 -15.42
N ASP A 183 7.70 30.07 -15.79
CA ASP A 183 9.14 30.22 -15.65
C ASP A 183 9.57 31.40 -16.53
N LEU A 184 10.04 32.47 -15.89
CA LEU A 184 10.68 33.61 -16.56
C LEU A 184 12.07 33.14 -17.01
N GLU A 185 12.21 32.76 -18.27
CA GLU A 185 13.50 32.69 -18.96
C GLU A 185 14.07 34.08 -19.23
#